data_AF-A0A0F2L3U0-F1
#
_entry.id   AF-A0A0F2L3U0-F1
#
_cell.length_a   1.000
_cell.length_b   1.000
_cell.length_c   1.000
_cell.angle_alpha   90.00
_cell.angle_beta   90.00
_cell.angle_gamma   90.00
#
_symmetry.space_group_name_H-M   'P 1'
#
loop_
_entity.id
_entity.type
_entity.pdbx_description
1 polymer ?
#
loop_
_entity_poly.entity_id
_entity_poly.type
_entity_poly.pdbx_seq_one_letter_code
_entity_poly.pdbx_strand_id
1 'polypeptide(L)'
;AKIKAAAQEGYEIVLIPYGQQIYQTSSGQVINLIDYGKKLGVDVIPIMSVRQAIYYFTGANLTIPSLPSQVLKNGAYINITKFLWMRIYDRIMKSGAMNSSDPNVSNYVNQALKYANQGMYYTAASLGFQGLINYYQDEMQNYTSTQLYELLNQLNNELTTYENMVSHYNVTTANIDIVIGIYDRIQDAQQSLSTANQDLSSGNIPDAISNLAYAKARIETLRDWLAVLNAIKGGAPISSSYLEELTSMYLVYAQSITEYTLSLSSAVGITNAAQEMNSVVQEVQNAQNNYQNGLYPLALAQSLDAISSNDAMLHLLFLPTMNGQVSMGYLINITKYVKKLAIYNTYEAENRCGLFPMLAISYIDFGNYYLTTYNSTGNMNNLAAALQLYELAASYSQALYELASSTNSCNAAYIVTSIQPINVSQASLNAVSTSVINYNVAFLAVGLVLIALAVGIAIFSLKSLKVGE
;
A
#
# COMPACT_ATOMS: atom_id res chain seq x y z
N ALA A 1 8.36 -34.14 -4.08
CA ALA A 1 7.56 -34.90 -5.08
C ALA A 1 7.73 -34.33 -6.50
N LYS A 2 7.37 -33.07 -6.77
CA LYS A 2 7.42 -32.45 -8.11
C LYS A 2 8.80 -32.55 -8.80
N ILE A 3 9.89 -32.24 -8.10
CA ILE A 3 11.27 -32.37 -8.64
C ILE A 3 11.58 -33.81 -9.08
N LYS A 4 11.15 -34.81 -8.30
CA LYS A 4 11.37 -36.22 -8.62
C LYS A 4 10.57 -36.66 -9.84
N ALA A 5 9.30 -36.23 -9.95
CA ALA A 5 8.48 -36.50 -11.12
C ALA A 5 9.10 -35.86 -12.38
N ALA A 6 9.55 -34.61 -12.29
CA ALA A 6 10.24 -33.94 -13.39
C ALA A 6 11.50 -34.71 -13.84
N ALA A 7 12.32 -35.18 -12.89
CA ALA A 7 13.48 -36.02 -13.19
C ALA A 7 13.10 -37.33 -13.91
N GLN A 8 12.02 -37.99 -13.46
CA GLN A 8 11.55 -39.25 -14.04
C GLN A 8 11.01 -39.08 -15.47
N GLU A 9 10.39 -37.93 -15.75
CA GLU A 9 9.90 -37.56 -17.08
C GLU A 9 11.01 -36.98 -17.99
N GLY A 10 12.25 -36.92 -17.52
CA GLY A 10 13.40 -36.49 -18.31
C GLY A 10 13.55 -34.96 -18.46
N TYR A 11 12.92 -34.17 -17.59
CA TYR A 11 13.15 -32.72 -17.56
C TYR A 11 14.55 -32.40 -17.02
N GLU A 12 15.26 -31.50 -17.69
CA GLU A 12 16.60 -31.07 -17.28
C GLU A 12 16.58 -29.95 -16.23
N ILE A 13 15.55 -29.10 -16.25
CA ILE A 13 15.44 -27.90 -15.42
C ILE A 13 14.10 -27.89 -14.69
N VAL A 14 14.12 -27.55 -13.39
CA VAL A 14 12.94 -27.27 -12.57
C VAL A 14 13.08 -25.90 -11.93
N LEU A 15 12.13 -25.02 -12.22
CA LEU A 15 12.06 -23.70 -11.59
C LEU A 15 11.29 -23.81 -10.27
N ILE A 16 11.82 -23.19 -9.21
CA ILE A 16 11.14 -23.08 -7.92
C ILE A 16 11.08 -21.61 -7.49
N PRO A 17 10.05 -21.20 -6.73
CA PRO A 17 10.06 -19.88 -6.10
C PRO A 17 11.30 -19.69 -5.24
N TYR A 18 11.95 -18.54 -5.36
CA TYR A 18 12.97 -18.10 -4.43
C TYR A 18 12.35 -18.14 -3.02
N GLY A 19 13.03 -18.77 -2.06
CA GLY A 19 12.55 -18.97 -0.67
C GLY A 19 12.23 -20.42 -0.37
N GLN A 20 11.83 -21.18 -1.38
CA GLN A 20 11.49 -22.59 -1.24
C GLN A 20 12.69 -23.52 -1.45
N GLN A 21 13.92 -23.01 -1.44
CA GLN A 21 15.12 -23.84 -1.65
C GLN A 21 15.33 -24.84 -0.50
N ILE A 22 14.84 -24.52 0.69
CA ILE A 22 14.96 -25.35 1.88
C ILE A 22 13.58 -25.89 2.22
N TYR A 23 13.45 -27.22 2.25
CA TYR A 23 12.22 -27.91 2.63
C TYR A 23 12.44 -28.71 3.91
N GLN A 24 11.56 -28.56 4.89
CA GLN A 24 11.58 -29.35 6.12
C GLN A 24 10.48 -30.41 6.07
N THR A 25 10.83 -31.68 6.27
CA THR A 25 9.85 -32.76 6.35
C THR A 25 9.06 -32.69 7.67
N SER A 26 7.94 -33.41 7.73
CA SER A 26 7.19 -33.60 9.00
C SER A 26 8.01 -34.27 10.11
N SER A 27 9.07 -35.00 9.77
CA SER A 27 10.02 -35.58 10.72
C SER A 27 11.14 -34.61 11.15
N GLY A 28 11.11 -33.35 10.69
CA GLY A 28 12.13 -32.34 10.98
C GLY A 28 13.39 -32.42 10.12
N GLN A 29 13.44 -33.29 9.12
CA GLN A 29 14.60 -33.38 8.22
C GLN A 29 14.62 -32.19 7.27
N VAL A 30 15.72 -31.44 7.27
CA VAL A 30 15.95 -30.32 6.35
C VAL A 30 16.58 -30.83 5.05
N ILE A 31 15.98 -30.48 3.92
CA ILE A 31 16.39 -30.87 2.58
C ILE A 31 16.64 -29.61 1.76
N ASN A 32 17.86 -29.48 1.23
CA ASN A 32 18.16 -28.50 0.19
C ASN A 32 17.66 -29.03 -1.16
N LEU A 33 16.63 -28.38 -1.72
CA LEU A 33 16.01 -28.78 -2.98
C LEU A 33 16.94 -28.65 -4.19
N ILE A 34 17.93 -27.75 -4.13
CA ILE A 34 18.94 -27.61 -5.18
C ILE A 34 19.84 -28.84 -5.22
N ASP A 35 20.36 -29.24 -4.06
CA ASP A 35 21.22 -30.42 -3.95
C ASP A 35 20.43 -31.71 -4.22
N TYR A 36 19.17 -31.74 -3.81
CA TYR A 36 18.27 -32.85 -4.08
C TYR A 36 18.00 -33.02 -5.59
N GLY A 37 17.73 -31.92 -6.31
CA GLY A 37 17.57 -31.93 -7.77
C GLY A 37 18.81 -32.48 -8.47
N LYS A 38 20.00 -31.97 -8.11
CA LYS A 38 21.28 -32.44 -8.68
C LYS A 38 21.48 -33.94 -8.53
N LYS A 39 21.14 -34.52 -7.37
CA LYS A 39 21.21 -35.98 -7.15
C LYS A 39 20.26 -36.78 -8.04
N LEU A 40 19.20 -36.15 -8.54
CA LEU A 40 18.23 -36.74 -9.46
C LEU A 40 18.55 -36.44 -10.93
N GLY A 41 19.63 -35.72 -11.23
CA GLY A 41 20.01 -35.34 -12.59
C GLY A 41 19.23 -34.14 -13.14
N VAL A 42 18.68 -33.28 -12.27
CA VAL A 42 17.88 -32.10 -12.66
C VAL A 42 18.43 -30.84 -12.01
N ASP A 43 18.54 -29.77 -12.79
CA ASP A 43 18.92 -28.45 -12.28
C ASP A 43 17.70 -27.74 -11.69
N VAL A 44 17.74 -27.54 -10.37
CA VAL A 44 16.71 -26.78 -9.66
C VAL A 44 17.14 -25.33 -9.52
N ILE A 45 16.37 -24.42 -10.13
CA ILE A 45 16.71 -23.00 -10.25
C ILE A 45 15.69 -22.16 -9.48
N PRO A 46 16.12 -21.46 -8.40
CA PRO A 46 15.29 -20.50 -7.71
C PRO A 46 15.05 -19.24 -8.55
N ILE A 47 13.79 -18.83 -8.71
CA ILE A 47 13.39 -17.63 -9.44
C ILE A 47 12.58 -16.68 -8.55
N MET A 48 12.83 -15.37 -8.69
CA MET A 48 12.20 -14.29 -7.93
C MET A 48 10.96 -13.72 -8.63
N SER A 49 10.79 -13.95 -9.93
CA SER A 49 9.58 -13.54 -10.66
C SER A 49 9.37 -14.32 -11.95
N VAL A 50 8.18 -14.16 -12.53
CA VAL A 50 7.84 -14.69 -13.86
C VAL A 50 8.77 -14.16 -14.95
N ARG A 51 9.36 -12.97 -14.81
CA ARG A 51 10.35 -12.45 -15.78
C ARG A 51 11.57 -13.36 -15.93
N GLN A 52 12.02 -13.95 -14.82
CA GLN A 52 13.10 -14.93 -14.83
C GLN A 52 12.64 -16.28 -15.38
N ALA A 53 11.39 -16.69 -15.10
CA ALA A 53 10.83 -17.91 -15.68
C ALA A 53 10.76 -17.85 -17.21
N ILE A 54 10.32 -16.71 -17.77
CA ILE A 54 10.22 -16.52 -19.22
C ILE A 54 11.56 -16.74 -19.91
N TYR A 55 12.68 -16.32 -19.30
CA TYR A 55 14.01 -16.60 -19.85
C TYR A 55 14.27 -18.10 -20.01
N TYR A 56 13.95 -18.91 -19.00
CA TYR A 56 14.15 -20.36 -19.07
C TYR A 56 13.18 -21.07 -20.02
N PHE A 57 11.97 -20.54 -20.21
CA PHE A 57 11.00 -21.11 -21.15
C PHE A 57 11.21 -20.70 -22.61
N THR A 58 11.74 -19.50 -22.86
CA THR A 58 11.71 -18.88 -24.20
C THR A 58 13.07 -18.37 -24.69
N GLY A 59 14.07 -18.28 -23.81
CA GLY A 59 15.34 -17.58 -24.08
C GLY A 59 15.22 -16.06 -24.08
N ALA A 60 14.00 -15.48 -23.97
CA ALA A 60 13.81 -14.04 -23.96
C ALA A 60 14.29 -13.42 -22.65
N ASN A 61 15.24 -12.49 -22.75
CA ASN A 61 15.80 -11.83 -21.58
C ASN A 61 14.94 -10.63 -21.15
N LEU A 62 14.17 -10.81 -20.08
CA LEU A 62 13.34 -9.77 -19.45
C LEU A 62 13.98 -9.22 -18.16
N THR A 63 15.32 -9.18 -18.10
CA THR A 63 16.06 -8.66 -16.94
C THR A 63 15.66 -7.22 -16.65
N ILE A 64 15.42 -6.93 -15.38
CA ILE A 64 15.08 -5.59 -14.88
C ILE A 64 16.35 -4.72 -14.94
N PRO A 65 16.38 -3.64 -15.73
CA PRO A 65 17.50 -2.72 -15.77
C PRO A 65 17.75 -2.09 -14.39
N SER A 66 19.02 -1.83 -14.06
CA SER A 66 19.36 -1.13 -12.81
C SER A 66 19.21 0.37 -13.00
N LEU A 67 18.15 0.94 -12.41
CA LEU A 67 17.88 2.38 -12.43
C LEU A 67 18.00 2.97 -11.00
N PRO A 68 18.64 4.14 -10.82
CA PRO A 68 18.65 4.82 -9.53
C PRO A 68 17.28 5.48 -9.27
N SER A 69 16.77 5.46 -8.03
CA SER A 69 15.44 6.04 -7.73
C SER A 69 15.34 7.54 -7.99
N GLN A 70 16.46 8.25 -8.06
CA GLN A 70 16.55 9.67 -8.39
C GLN A 70 15.97 9.99 -9.79
N VAL A 71 15.96 9.03 -10.73
CA VAL A 71 15.39 9.26 -12.07
C VAL A 71 13.88 9.54 -12.03
N LEU A 72 13.20 9.10 -10.97
CA LEU A 72 11.76 9.27 -10.78
C LEU A 72 11.40 10.63 -10.15
N LYS A 73 12.38 11.37 -9.63
CA LYS A 73 12.16 12.59 -8.84
C LYS A 73 12.15 13.83 -9.73
N ASN A 74 11.21 13.86 -10.67
CA ASN A 74 11.03 15.02 -11.55
C ASN A 74 10.59 16.27 -10.74
N GLY A 75 10.67 17.45 -11.37
CA GLY A 75 10.33 18.71 -10.71
C GLY A 75 8.88 18.79 -10.21
N ALA A 76 7.93 18.16 -10.91
CA ALA A 76 6.52 18.15 -10.50
C ALA A 76 6.33 17.33 -9.21
N TYR A 77 6.93 16.14 -9.13
CA TYR A 77 6.91 15.31 -7.93
C TYR A 77 7.52 16.03 -6.72
N ILE A 78 8.69 16.67 -6.89
CA ILE A 78 9.34 17.43 -5.82
C ILE A 78 8.45 18.59 -5.35
N ASN A 79 7.85 19.34 -6.27
CA ASN A 79 6.98 20.47 -5.92
C ASN A 79 5.71 20.02 -5.18
N ILE A 80 5.07 18.94 -5.65
CA ILE A 80 3.88 18.37 -5.01
C ILE A 80 4.21 17.87 -3.60
N THR A 81 5.26 17.08 -3.45
CA THR A 81 5.63 16.51 -2.14
C THR A 81 6.11 17.58 -1.18
N LYS A 82 6.80 18.62 -1.66
CA LYS A 82 7.14 19.81 -0.86
C LYS A 82 5.89 20.54 -0.37
N PHE A 83 4.90 20.73 -1.25
CA PHE A 83 3.62 21.31 -0.86
C PHE A 83 2.97 20.47 0.26
N LEU A 84 2.83 19.16 0.08
CA LEU A 84 2.26 18.26 1.08
C LEU A 84 3.01 18.35 2.43
N TRP A 85 4.35 18.34 2.40
CA TRP A 85 5.16 18.53 3.60
C TRP A 85 4.87 19.88 4.28
N MET A 86 4.84 20.98 3.53
CA MET A 86 4.57 22.31 4.10
C MET A 86 3.19 22.38 4.76
N ARG A 87 2.19 21.65 4.24
CA ARG A 87 0.86 21.56 4.87
C ARG A 87 0.88 20.76 6.17
N ILE A 88 1.63 19.66 6.23
CA ILE A 88 1.85 18.90 7.47
C ILE A 88 2.62 19.75 8.49
N TYR A 89 3.68 20.42 8.06
CA TYR A 89 4.48 21.31 8.92
C TYR A 89 3.65 22.46 9.50
N ASP A 90 2.80 23.10 8.68
CA ASP A 90 1.86 24.14 9.15
C ASP A 90 0.93 23.61 10.26
N ARG A 91 0.43 22.38 10.12
CA ARG A 91 -0.38 21.73 11.18
C ARG A 91 0.43 21.46 12.44
N ILE A 92 1.64 20.92 12.32
CA ILE A 92 2.54 20.66 13.46
C ILE A 92 2.84 21.95 14.24
N MET A 93 3.05 23.06 13.55
CA MET A 93 3.31 24.36 14.17
C MET A 93 2.06 24.93 14.85
N LYS A 94 0.90 24.88 14.18
CA LYS A 94 -0.35 25.45 14.70
C LYS A 94 -0.95 24.65 15.86
N SER A 95 -0.82 23.32 15.82
CA SER A 95 -1.34 22.46 16.89
C SER A 95 -0.50 22.53 18.16
N GLY A 96 0.78 22.91 18.06
CA GLY A 96 1.74 22.87 19.16
C GLY A 96 2.56 21.57 19.23
N ALA A 97 2.32 20.61 18.32
CA ALA A 97 3.03 19.33 18.27
C ALA A 97 4.56 19.48 18.17
N MET A 98 5.04 20.59 17.58
CA MET A 98 6.47 20.94 17.53
C MET A 98 7.14 20.98 18.92
N ASN A 99 6.38 21.35 19.96
CA ASN A 99 6.86 21.53 21.32
C ASN A 99 6.41 20.40 22.26
N SER A 100 5.82 19.31 21.73
CA SER A 100 5.38 18.20 22.56
C SER A 100 6.55 17.57 23.31
N SER A 101 6.36 17.31 24.60
CA SER A 101 7.32 16.55 25.42
C SER A 101 7.16 15.04 25.30
N ASP A 102 6.09 14.54 24.64
CA ASP A 102 5.92 13.12 24.39
C ASP A 102 6.97 12.63 23.37
N PRO A 103 7.79 11.61 23.72
CA PRO A 103 8.71 10.99 22.79
C PRO A 103 8.03 10.41 21.54
N ASN A 104 6.77 9.94 21.61
CA ASN A 104 6.10 9.41 20.42
C ASN A 104 5.68 10.51 19.45
N VAL A 105 5.46 11.75 19.90
CA VAL A 105 5.29 12.90 19.00
C VAL A 105 6.64 13.46 18.53
N SER A 106 7.51 13.81 19.47
CA SER A 106 8.75 14.56 19.19
C SER A 106 9.73 13.78 18.32
N ASN A 107 9.83 12.46 18.46
CA ASN A 107 10.69 11.64 17.60
C ASN A 107 10.26 11.66 16.14
N TYR A 108 8.95 11.59 15.86
CA TYR A 108 8.44 11.63 14.49
C TYR A 108 8.58 13.03 13.88
N VAL A 109 8.26 14.09 14.64
CA VAL A 109 8.43 15.48 14.19
C VAL A 109 9.90 15.81 13.87
N ASN A 110 10.83 15.42 14.74
CA ASN A 110 12.27 15.66 14.52
C ASN A 110 12.79 14.91 13.29
N GLN A 111 12.36 13.66 13.10
CA GLN A 111 12.72 12.91 11.90
C GLN A 111 12.12 13.56 10.64
N ALA A 112 10.86 13.99 10.70
CA ALA A 112 10.22 14.69 9.59
C ALA A 112 11.02 15.92 9.14
N LEU A 113 11.45 16.76 10.10
CA LEU A 113 12.28 17.93 9.84
C LEU A 113 13.63 17.55 9.22
N LYS A 114 14.28 16.50 9.73
CA LYS A 114 15.55 16.00 9.19
C LYS A 114 15.39 15.57 7.72
N TYR A 115 14.36 14.78 7.39
CA TYR A 115 14.12 14.32 6.02
C TYR A 115 13.71 15.48 5.09
N ALA A 116 12.96 16.46 5.58
CA ALA A 116 12.61 17.66 4.82
C ALA A 116 13.86 18.49 4.45
N ASN A 117 14.80 18.66 5.38
CA ASN A 117 16.07 19.35 5.14
C ASN A 117 16.97 18.62 4.12
N GLN A 118 16.72 17.32 3.90
CA GLN A 118 17.40 16.51 2.88
C GLN A 118 16.65 16.48 1.54
N GLY A 119 15.55 17.25 1.40
CA GLY A 119 14.72 17.26 0.20
C GLY A 119 13.84 16.02 0.02
N MET A 120 13.75 15.15 1.04
CA MET A 120 12.88 13.97 1.04
C MET A 120 11.51 14.33 1.58
N TYR A 121 10.79 15.18 0.85
CA TYR A 121 9.56 15.80 1.33
C TYR A 121 8.40 14.84 1.55
N TYR A 122 8.25 13.80 0.71
CA TYR A 122 7.19 12.80 0.95
C TYR A 122 7.44 12.04 2.25
N THR A 123 8.65 11.50 2.43
CA THR A 123 9.07 10.85 3.68
C THR A 123 8.86 11.77 4.89
N ALA A 124 9.20 13.06 4.77
CA ALA A 124 8.97 14.05 5.81
C ALA A 124 7.47 14.23 6.12
N ALA A 125 6.63 14.37 5.09
CA ALA A 125 5.18 14.47 5.25
C ALA A 125 4.61 13.23 5.95
N SER A 126 5.03 12.02 5.56
CA SER A 126 4.60 10.77 6.20
C SER A 126 5.00 10.69 7.66
N LEU A 127 6.25 11.05 8.01
CA LEU A 127 6.70 11.07 9.40
C LEU A 127 5.99 12.14 10.23
N GLY A 128 5.80 13.34 9.66
CA GLY A 128 5.06 14.42 10.32
C GLY A 128 3.59 14.07 10.55
N PHE A 129 2.98 13.34 9.61
CA PHE A 129 1.63 12.78 9.75
C PHE A 129 1.55 11.80 10.93
N GLN A 130 2.53 10.90 11.10
CA GLN A 130 2.59 10.02 12.29
C GLN A 130 2.75 10.82 13.59
N GLY A 131 3.55 11.89 13.57
CA GLY A 131 3.67 12.79 14.71
C GLY A 131 2.34 13.47 15.08
N LEU A 132 1.55 13.88 14.07
CA LEU A 132 0.23 14.47 14.28
C LEU A 132 -0.78 13.48 14.84
N ILE A 133 -0.79 12.22 14.38
CA ILE A 133 -1.67 11.19 14.94
C ILE A 133 -1.40 11.01 16.44
N ASN A 134 -0.14 10.80 16.81
CA ASN A 134 0.23 10.64 18.22
C ASN A 134 -0.15 11.88 19.04
N TYR A 135 0.05 13.07 18.47
CA TYR A 135 -0.31 14.32 19.14
C TYR A 135 -1.83 14.46 19.34
N TYR A 136 -2.63 14.15 18.33
CA TYR A 136 -4.09 14.15 18.44
C TYR A 136 -4.58 13.11 19.44
N GLN A 137 -3.93 11.95 19.50
CA GLN A 137 -4.23 10.92 20.49
C GLN A 137 -3.99 11.42 21.92
N ASP A 138 -2.87 12.12 22.17
CA ASP A 138 -2.54 12.72 23.46
C ASP A 138 -3.55 13.82 23.84
N GLU A 139 -3.89 14.70 22.90
CA GLU A 139 -4.86 15.79 23.12
C GLU A 139 -6.22 15.23 23.55
N MET A 140 -6.67 14.19 22.87
CA MET A 140 -7.98 13.55 23.08
C MET A 140 -8.05 12.73 24.39
N GLN A 141 -6.94 12.43 25.06
CA GLN A 141 -6.97 11.80 26.39
C GLN A 141 -7.72 12.63 27.43
N ASN A 142 -7.79 13.95 27.23
CA ASN A 142 -8.47 14.86 28.15
C ASN A 142 -9.95 15.09 27.79
N TYR A 143 -10.46 14.46 26.73
CA TYR A 143 -11.82 14.66 26.26
C TYR A 143 -12.78 13.76 27.05
N THR A 144 -13.96 14.30 27.36
CA THR A 144 -15.09 13.53 27.86
C THR A 144 -15.70 12.68 26.74
N SER A 145 -16.44 11.61 27.08
CA SER A 145 -17.14 10.81 26.07
C SER A 145 -18.07 11.64 25.19
N THR A 146 -18.73 12.67 25.74
CA THR A 146 -19.57 13.60 24.97
C THR A 146 -18.74 14.35 23.91
N GLN A 147 -17.58 14.89 24.29
CA GLN A 147 -16.68 15.59 23.35
C GLN A 147 -16.14 14.65 22.26
N LEU A 148 -15.88 13.38 22.59
CA LEU A 148 -15.46 12.37 21.61
C LEU A 148 -16.58 12.06 20.60
N TYR A 149 -17.83 11.93 21.06
CA TYR A 149 -18.99 11.77 20.15
C TYR A 149 -19.24 13.03 19.29
N GLU A 150 -19.09 14.23 19.84
CA GLU A 150 -19.19 15.48 19.10
C GLU A 150 -18.12 15.55 17.99
N LEU A 151 -16.87 15.22 18.32
CA LEU A 151 -15.78 15.14 17.35
C LEU A 151 -16.07 14.09 16.26
N LEU A 152 -16.52 12.90 16.64
CA LEU A 152 -16.90 11.85 15.71
C LEU A 152 -17.95 12.33 14.69
N ASN A 153 -18.98 13.02 15.16
CA ASN A 153 -20.03 13.58 14.30
C ASN A 153 -19.49 14.69 13.38
N GLN A 154 -18.63 15.56 13.91
CA GLN A 154 -17.97 16.60 13.10
C GLN A 154 -17.15 15.98 11.96
N LEU A 155 -16.32 14.99 12.28
CA LEU A 155 -15.44 14.33 11.32
C LEU A 155 -16.25 13.57 10.26
N ASN A 156 -17.35 12.89 10.62
CA ASN A 156 -18.25 12.25 9.66
C ASN A 156 -18.85 13.25 8.66
N ASN A 157 -19.30 14.42 9.14
CA ASN A 157 -19.86 15.47 8.28
C ASN A 157 -18.80 16.06 7.32
N GLU A 158 -17.58 16.28 7.83
CA GLU A 158 -16.47 16.77 7.00
C GLU A 158 -16.07 15.74 5.93
N LEU A 159 -16.00 14.46 6.31
CA LEU A 159 -15.68 13.36 5.40
C LEU A 159 -16.73 13.20 4.28
N THR A 160 -18.01 13.26 4.63
CA THR A 160 -19.13 13.26 3.66
C THR A 160 -19.00 14.42 2.67
N THR A 161 -18.48 15.57 3.10
CA THR A 161 -18.25 16.71 2.20
C THR A 161 -17.18 16.36 1.15
N TYR A 162 -16.07 15.74 1.56
CA TYR A 162 -15.01 15.33 0.63
C TYR A 162 -15.45 14.21 -0.32
N GLU A 163 -16.24 13.24 0.15
CA GLU A 163 -16.84 12.19 -0.68
C GLU A 163 -17.66 12.76 -1.84
N ASN A 164 -18.55 13.71 -1.52
CA ASN A 164 -19.38 14.37 -2.52
C ASN A 164 -18.55 15.20 -3.52
N MET A 165 -17.44 15.77 -3.08
CA MET A 165 -16.53 16.51 -3.96
C MET A 165 -15.81 15.60 -4.95
N VAL A 166 -15.26 14.47 -4.50
CA VAL A 166 -14.48 13.58 -5.37
C VAL A 166 -15.36 12.75 -6.31
N SER A 167 -16.60 12.43 -5.92
CA SER A 167 -17.52 11.58 -6.72
C SER A 167 -17.89 12.16 -8.08
N HIS A 168 -17.70 13.46 -8.30
CA HIS A 168 -17.99 14.15 -9.56
C HIS A 168 -16.74 14.48 -10.38
N TYR A 169 -15.57 13.95 -10.01
CA TYR A 169 -14.32 14.27 -10.67
C TYR A 169 -14.08 13.39 -11.90
N ASN A 170 -13.73 14.03 -13.03
CA ASN A 170 -13.37 13.31 -14.25
C ASN A 170 -11.98 12.66 -14.09
N VAL A 171 -11.98 11.34 -14.05
CA VAL A 171 -10.76 10.53 -13.96
C VAL A 171 -10.04 10.53 -15.31
N THR A 172 -8.74 10.79 -15.29
CA THR A 172 -7.86 10.80 -16.47
C THR A 172 -6.58 10.03 -16.18
N THR A 173 -5.85 9.63 -17.22
CA THR A 173 -4.55 8.96 -17.07
C THR A 173 -3.53 9.79 -16.27
N ALA A 174 -3.68 11.11 -16.23
CA ALA A 174 -2.78 11.99 -15.48
C ALA A 174 -3.14 12.13 -14.00
N ASN A 175 -4.41 11.91 -13.63
CA ASN A 175 -4.91 12.22 -12.29
C ASN A 175 -5.41 11.00 -11.50
N ILE A 176 -5.59 9.86 -12.15
CA ILE A 176 -6.17 8.65 -11.54
C ILE A 176 -5.43 8.21 -10.27
N ASP A 177 -4.10 8.31 -10.27
CA ASP A 177 -3.28 7.93 -9.12
C ASP A 177 -3.54 8.84 -7.89
N ILE A 178 -3.83 10.12 -8.12
CA ILE A 178 -4.22 11.05 -7.05
C ILE A 178 -5.68 10.82 -6.62
N VAL A 179 -6.58 10.50 -7.56
CA VAL A 179 -7.97 10.14 -7.26
C VAL A 179 -8.03 8.90 -6.37
N ILE A 180 -7.26 7.87 -6.70
CA ILE A 180 -7.06 6.67 -5.87
C ILE A 180 -6.60 7.08 -4.47
N GLY A 181 -5.49 7.83 -4.37
CA GLY A 181 -4.96 8.25 -3.07
C GLY A 181 -5.89 9.12 -2.21
N ILE A 182 -6.88 9.78 -2.82
CA ILE A 182 -7.97 10.49 -2.12
C ILE A 182 -9.02 9.50 -1.62
N TYR A 183 -9.48 8.57 -2.47
CA TYR A 183 -10.43 7.56 -2.05
C TYR A 183 -9.88 6.65 -0.94
N ASP A 184 -8.61 6.26 -0.99
CA ASP A 184 -7.97 5.48 0.08
C ASP A 184 -8.02 6.22 1.42
N ARG A 185 -7.79 7.54 1.40
CA ARG A 185 -7.87 8.39 2.60
C ARG A 185 -9.29 8.53 3.12
N ILE A 186 -10.27 8.63 2.21
CA ILE A 186 -11.68 8.67 2.57
C ILE A 186 -12.05 7.36 3.26
N GLN A 187 -11.73 6.22 2.65
CA GLN A 187 -12.02 4.91 3.20
C GLN A 187 -11.33 4.69 4.55
N ASP A 188 -10.05 5.03 4.67
CA ASP A 188 -9.30 4.98 5.92
C ASP A 188 -10.00 5.76 7.04
N ALA A 189 -10.46 6.98 6.73
CA ALA A 189 -11.17 7.80 7.68
C ALA A 189 -12.55 7.21 8.02
N GLN A 190 -13.32 6.75 7.02
CA GLN A 190 -14.64 6.14 7.22
C GLN A 190 -14.54 4.93 8.14
N GLN A 191 -13.56 4.07 7.88
CA GLN A 191 -13.31 2.85 8.64
C GLN A 191 -12.96 3.20 10.09
N SER A 192 -12.01 4.10 10.30
CA SER A 192 -11.62 4.50 11.66
C SER A 192 -12.75 5.22 12.40
N LEU A 193 -13.59 6.02 11.73
CA LEU A 193 -14.76 6.62 12.36
C LEU A 193 -15.81 5.56 12.75
N SER A 194 -16.05 4.56 11.90
CA SER A 194 -16.93 3.44 12.25
C SER A 194 -16.40 2.68 13.47
N THR A 195 -15.11 2.34 13.47
CA THR A 195 -14.45 1.65 14.59
C THR A 195 -14.52 2.48 15.86
N ALA A 196 -14.20 3.77 15.79
CA ALA A 196 -14.32 4.68 16.92
C ALA A 196 -15.75 4.72 17.49
N ASN A 197 -16.78 4.73 16.63
CA ASN A 197 -18.17 4.71 17.07
C ASN A 197 -18.51 3.43 17.86
N GLN A 198 -18.02 2.29 17.40
CA GLN A 198 -18.21 0.98 18.06
C GLN A 198 -17.44 0.92 19.39
N ASP A 199 -16.22 1.43 19.43
CA ASP A 199 -15.40 1.52 20.63
C ASP A 199 -16.05 2.46 21.68
N LEU A 200 -16.53 3.63 21.27
CA LEU A 200 -17.27 4.54 22.15
C LEU A 200 -18.56 3.90 22.68
N SER A 201 -19.29 3.15 21.84
CA SER A 201 -20.53 2.48 22.23
C SER A 201 -20.30 1.34 23.21
N SER A 202 -19.15 0.67 23.13
CA SER A 202 -18.75 -0.43 24.02
C SER A 202 -17.95 0.02 25.24
N GLY A 203 -17.66 1.32 25.38
CA GLY A 203 -16.91 1.91 26.48
C GLY A 203 -15.38 1.75 26.36
N ASN A 204 -14.88 1.33 25.20
CA ASN A 204 -13.45 1.20 24.92
C ASN A 204 -12.82 2.55 24.51
N ILE A 205 -12.74 3.48 25.47
CA ILE A 205 -12.32 4.86 25.22
C ILE A 205 -10.90 4.99 24.61
N PRO A 206 -9.87 4.25 25.07
CA PRO A 206 -8.53 4.38 24.49
C PRO A 206 -8.48 4.03 22.99
N ASP A 207 -9.16 2.96 22.58
CA ASP A 207 -9.19 2.53 21.18
C ASP A 207 -10.03 3.49 20.33
N ALA A 208 -11.13 4.03 20.89
CA ALA A 208 -11.88 5.10 20.25
C ALA A 208 -11.02 6.35 19.98
N ILE A 209 -10.20 6.76 20.95
CA ILE A 209 -9.30 7.91 20.81
C ILE A 209 -8.25 7.64 19.72
N SER A 210 -7.65 6.45 19.70
CA SER A 210 -6.69 6.04 18.67
C SER A 210 -7.31 6.14 17.26
N ASN A 211 -8.51 5.60 17.08
CA ASN A 211 -9.23 5.63 15.82
C ASN A 211 -9.65 7.06 15.42
N LEU A 212 -10.11 7.88 16.36
CA LEU A 212 -10.46 9.29 16.09
C LEU A 212 -9.24 10.12 15.69
N ALA A 213 -8.10 9.92 16.34
CA ALA A 213 -6.85 10.62 16.02
C ALA A 213 -6.38 10.29 14.58
N TYR A 214 -6.44 9.02 14.20
CA TYR A 214 -6.13 8.59 12.83
C TYR A 214 -7.10 9.16 11.79
N ALA A 215 -8.40 9.05 12.05
CA ALA A 215 -9.44 9.58 11.16
C ALA A 215 -9.30 11.10 10.97
N LYS A 216 -9.08 11.85 12.06
CA LYS A 216 -8.83 13.29 12.03
C LYS A 216 -7.65 13.64 11.13
N ALA A 217 -6.50 12.97 11.31
CA ALA A 217 -5.33 13.20 10.49
C ALA A 217 -5.59 12.89 9.00
N ARG A 218 -6.30 11.80 8.69
CA ARG A 218 -6.66 11.44 7.31
C ARG A 218 -7.57 12.49 6.67
N ILE A 219 -8.64 12.88 7.35
CA ILE A 219 -9.62 13.87 6.88
C ILE A 219 -8.94 15.21 6.60
N GLU A 220 -8.10 15.68 7.53
CA GLU A 220 -7.39 16.95 7.35
C GLU A 220 -6.50 16.95 6.11
N THR A 221 -5.87 15.81 5.77
CA THR A 221 -5.03 15.71 4.57
C THR A 221 -5.82 15.63 3.26
N LEU A 222 -7.12 15.28 3.28
CA LEU A 222 -7.94 15.23 2.06
C LEU A 222 -7.96 16.57 1.33
N ARG A 223 -8.03 17.68 2.08
CA ARG A 223 -7.95 19.04 1.53
C ARG A 223 -6.68 19.28 0.72
N ASP A 224 -5.54 18.78 1.19
CA ASP A 224 -4.26 18.99 0.52
C ASP A 224 -4.15 18.11 -0.73
N TRP A 225 -4.67 16.88 -0.67
CA TRP A 225 -4.71 15.98 -1.82
C TRP A 225 -5.67 16.46 -2.91
N LEU A 226 -6.81 17.05 -2.55
CA LEU A 226 -7.68 17.74 -3.49
C LEU A 226 -6.99 18.94 -4.15
N ALA A 227 -6.13 19.66 -3.40
CA ALA A 227 -5.31 20.74 -3.98
C ALA A 227 -4.32 20.21 -5.01
N VAL A 228 -3.70 19.05 -4.74
CA VAL A 228 -2.85 18.35 -5.72
C VAL A 228 -3.66 17.91 -6.93
N LEU A 229 -4.82 17.28 -6.72
CA LEU A 229 -5.71 16.83 -7.79
C LEU A 229 -6.11 17.99 -8.72
N ASN A 230 -6.46 19.14 -8.13
CA ASN A 230 -6.84 20.32 -8.89
C ASN A 230 -5.68 20.99 -9.64
N ALA A 231 -4.44 20.77 -9.25
CA ALA A 231 -3.27 21.29 -9.95
C ALA A 231 -2.91 20.47 -11.19
N ILE A 232 -3.39 19.23 -11.30
CA ILE A 232 -3.15 18.36 -12.45
C ILE A 232 -4.23 18.59 -13.49
N LYS A 233 -3.81 18.96 -14.71
CA LYS A 233 -4.70 19.21 -15.86
C LYS A 233 -4.23 18.42 -17.07
N GLY A 234 -5.19 17.96 -17.89
CA GLY A 234 -4.91 17.12 -19.06
C GLY A 234 -4.96 15.63 -18.73
N GLY A 235 -4.23 14.83 -19.49
CA GLY A 235 -4.39 13.38 -19.53
C GLY A 235 -5.57 12.95 -20.41
N ALA A 236 -5.60 11.67 -20.77
CA ALA A 236 -6.72 11.11 -21.52
C ALA A 236 -7.87 10.79 -20.56
N PRO A 237 -9.11 11.21 -20.84
CA PRO A 237 -10.27 10.79 -20.08
C PRO A 237 -10.40 9.27 -20.08
N ILE A 238 -10.69 8.69 -18.92
CA ILE A 238 -10.91 7.25 -18.79
C ILE A 238 -12.40 7.03 -18.62
N SER A 239 -13.00 6.19 -19.47
CA SER A 239 -14.43 5.89 -19.36
C SER A 239 -14.69 5.03 -18.13
N SER A 240 -15.87 5.20 -17.52
CA SER A 240 -16.29 4.35 -16.40
C SER A 240 -16.32 2.87 -16.76
N SER A 241 -16.71 2.53 -17.99
CA SER A 241 -16.73 1.13 -18.47
C SER A 241 -15.34 0.49 -18.51
N TYR A 242 -14.33 1.29 -18.87
CA TYR A 242 -12.96 0.80 -18.93
C TYR A 242 -12.37 0.67 -17.52
N LEU A 243 -12.65 1.63 -16.63
CA LEU A 243 -12.30 1.51 -15.21
C LEU A 243 -12.94 0.26 -14.60
N GLU A 244 -14.21 0.01 -14.88
CA GLU A 244 -14.90 -1.21 -14.45
C GLU A 244 -14.17 -2.48 -14.92
N GLU A 245 -13.84 -2.59 -16.20
CA GLU A 245 -13.15 -3.76 -16.75
C GLU A 245 -11.78 -3.99 -16.09
N LEU A 246 -10.97 -2.94 -15.97
CA LEU A 246 -9.66 -3.02 -15.33
C LEU A 246 -9.78 -3.40 -13.85
N THR A 247 -10.68 -2.74 -13.12
CA THR A 247 -10.92 -3.04 -11.71
C THR A 247 -11.40 -4.48 -11.53
N SER A 248 -12.25 -4.99 -12.42
CA SER A 248 -12.69 -6.39 -12.40
C SER A 248 -11.52 -7.36 -12.51
N MET A 249 -10.58 -7.10 -13.43
CA MET A 249 -9.39 -7.92 -13.61
C MET A 249 -8.51 -7.97 -12.35
N TYR A 250 -8.24 -6.81 -11.76
CA TYR A 250 -7.43 -6.71 -10.54
C TYR A 250 -8.16 -7.28 -9.31
N LEU A 251 -9.48 -7.13 -9.22
CA LEU A 251 -10.29 -7.73 -8.15
C LEU A 251 -10.26 -9.27 -8.22
N VAL A 252 -10.44 -9.84 -9.40
CA VAL A 252 -10.33 -11.31 -9.60
C VAL A 252 -8.93 -11.80 -9.26
N TYR A 253 -7.90 -11.01 -9.61
CA TYR A 253 -6.54 -11.36 -9.24
C TYR A 253 -6.33 -11.30 -7.72
N ALA A 254 -6.81 -10.25 -7.05
CA ALA A 254 -6.76 -10.09 -5.60
C ALA A 254 -7.45 -11.24 -4.85
N GLN A 255 -8.61 -11.68 -5.34
CA GLN A 255 -9.32 -12.86 -4.83
C GLN A 255 -8.46 -14.12 -5.00
N SER A 256 -7.97 -14.36 -6.22
CA SER A 256 -7.19 -15.55 -6.56
C SER A 256 -5.90 -15.67 -5.74
N ILE A 257 -5.15 -14.57 -5.59
CA ILE A 257 -3.89 -14.57 -4.85
C ILE A 257 -4.12 -14.69 -3.34
N THR A 258 -5.23 -14.16 -2.82
CA THR A 258 -5.63 -14.33 -1.40
C THR A 258 -5.93 -15.79 -1.11
N GLU A 259 -6.77 -16.43 -1.94
CA GLU A 259 -7.08 -17.86 -1.80
C GLU A 259 -5.83 -18.74 -1.91
N TYR A 260 -4.96 -18.42 -2.87
CA TYR A 260 -3.68 -19.09 -3.04
C TYR A 260 -2.80 -18.97 -1.79
N THR A 261 -2.65 -17.77 -1.25
CA THR A 261 -1.85 -17.51 -0.05
C THR A 261 -2.40 -18.25 1.16
N LEU A 262 -3.72 -18.22 1.39
CA LEU A 262 -4.37 -18.99 2.46
C LEU A 262 -4.14 -20.50 2.34
N SER A 263 -4.20 -21.04 1.12
CA SER A 263 -3.95 -22.45 0.86
C SER A 263 -2.51 -22.85 1.19
N LEU A 264 -1.55 -21.98 0.86
CA LEU A 264 -0.14 -22.21 1.13
C LEU A 264 0.22 -22.06 2.61
N SER A 265 -0.35 -21.07 3.30
CA SER A 265 -0.18 -20.90 4.75
C SER A 265 -0.62 -22.15 5.50
N SER A 266 -1.76 -22.73 5.09
CA SER A 266 -2.25 -24.00 5.64
C SER A 266 -1.28 -25.15 5.36
N ALA A 267 -0.68 -25.20 4.17
CA ALA A 267 0.28 -26.24 3.77
C ALA A 267 1.62 -26.16 4.54
N VAL A 268 2.03 -24.97 5.01
CA VAL A 268 3.22 -24.78 5.85
C VAL A 268 2.92 -24.87 7.36
N GLY A 269 1.70 -25.28 7.74
CA GLY A 269 1.33 -25.58 9.12
C GLY A 269 0.73 -24.42 9.91
N ILE A 270 0.40 -23.30 9.27
CA ILE A 270 -0.30 -22.18 9.91
C ILE A 270 -1.79 -22.49 9.94
N THR A 271 -2.28 -23.00 11.07
CA THR A 271 -3.66 -23.51 11.22
C THR A 271 -4.73 -22.42 11.31
N ASN A 272 -4.35 -21.15 11.50
CA ASN A 272 -5.27 -20.00 11.59
C ASN A 272 -4.93 -18.87 10.60
N ALA A 273 -4.35 -19.20 9.45
CA ALA A 273 -3.89 -18.23 8.46
C ALA A 273 -4.96 -17.20 8.05
N ALA A 274 -6.23 -17.63 7.95
CA ALA A 274 -7.35 -16.72 7.64
C ALA A 274 -7.59 -15.66 8.72
N GLN A 275 -7.37 -15.98 10.01
CA GLN A 275 -7.49 -15.01 11.10
C GLN A 275 -6.30 -14.04 11.10
N GLU A 276 -5.09 -14.55 10.84
CA GLU A 276 -3.88 -13.72 10.73
C GLU A 276 -3.93 -12.79 9.51
N MET A 277 -4.59 -13.23 8.44
CA MET A 277 -4.79 -12.48 7.20
C MET A 277 -6.17 -11.80 7.11
N ASN A 278 -6.89 -11.67 8.22
CA ASN A 278 -8.24 -11.11 8.22
C ASN A 278 -8.29 -9.71 7.58
N SER A 279 -7.18 -8.95 7.64
CA SER A 279 -7.05 -7.65 6.97
C SER A 279 -7.16 -7.74 5.47
N VAL A 280 -6.40 -8.65 4.88
CA VAL A 280 -6.33 -8.84 3.44
C VAL A 280 -7.66 -9.42 2.93
N VAL A 281 -8.26 -10.35 3.68
CA VAL A 281 -9.58 -10.90 3.35
C VAL A 281 -10.65 -9.80 3.38
N GLN A 282 -10.63 -8.94 4.40
CA GLN A 282 -11.54 -7.80 4.48
C GLN A 282 -11.30 -6.78 3.36
N GLU A 283 -10.04 -6.52 3.00
CA GLU A 283 -9.70 -5.62 1.90
C GLU A 283 -10.30 -6.10 0.56
N VAL A 284 -10.20 -7.41 0.27
CA VAL A 284 -10.82 -8.01 -0.92
C VAL A 284 -12.34 -7.92 -0.87
N GLN A 285 -12.96 -8.12 0.30
CA GLN A 285 -14.41 -7.97 0.46
C GLN A 285 -14.85 -6.51 0.24
N ASN A 286 -14.09 -5.55 0.77
CA ASN A 286 -14.38 -4.14 0.57
C ASN A 286 -14.19 -3.73 -0.89
N ALA A 287 -13.15 -4.23 -1.56
CA ALA A 287 -12.95 -4.05 -3.00
C ALA A 287 -14.14 -4.58 -3.80
N GLN A 288 -14.64 -5.78 -3.45
CA GLN A 288 -15.81 -6.39 -4.09
C GLN A 288 -17.08 -5.55 -3.89
N ASN A 289 -17.30 -5.01 -2.69
CA ASN A 289 -18.45 -4.16 -2.38
C ASN A 289 -18.37 -2.83 -3.14
N ASN A 290 -17.21 -2.17 -3.13
CA ASN A 290 -16.99 -0.90 -3.83
C ASN A 290 -17.09 -1.05 -5.34
N TYR A 291 -16.63 -2.18 -5.89
CA TYR A 291 -16.84 -2.54 -7.29
C TYR A 291 -18.33 -2.64 -7.63
N GLN A 292 -19.11 -3.35 -6.82
CA GLN A 292 -20.56 -3.50 -7.03
C GLN A 292 -21.32 -2.17 -6.91
N ASN A 293 -20.79 -1.22 -6.12
CA ASN A 293 -21.35 0.12 -5.95
C ASN A 293 -20.87 1.13 -7.00
N GLY A 294 -20.06 0.72 -7.98
CA GLY A 294 -19.54 1.59 -9.04
C GLY A 294 -18.37 2.50 -8.63
N LEU A 295 -17.79 2.29 -7.44
CA LEU A 295 -16.62 3.01 -6.93
C LEU A 295 -15.32 2.36 -7.45
N TYR A 296 -15.18 2.28 -8.78
CA TYR A 296 -14.12 1.52 -9.43
C TYR A 296 -12.69 1.97 -9.08
N PRO A 297 -12.35 3.27 -8.95
CA PRO A 297 -11.01 3.69 -8.54
C PRO A 297 -10.64 3.19 -7.14
N LEU A 298 -11.60 3.23 -6.19
CA LEU A 298 -11.37 2.74 -4.84
C LEU A 298 -11.21 1.21 -4.84
N ALA A 299 -12.14 0.50 -5.48
CA ALA A 299 -12.03 -0.96 -5.59
C ALA A 299 -10.73 -1.41 -6.28
N LEU A 300 -10.20 -0.63 -7.24
CA LEU A 300 -8.90 -0.90 -7.87
C LEU A 300 -7.77 -0.76 -6.84
N ALA A 301 -7.74 0.34 -6.09
CA ALA A 301 -6.74 0.58 -5.07
C ALA A 301 -6.69 -0.55 -4.02
N GLN A 302 -7.86 -0.93 -3.51
CA GLN A 302 -8.00 -2.02 -2.54
C GLN A 302 -7.57 -3.37 -3.11
N SER A 303 -7.88 -3.62 -4.38
CA SER A 303 -7.43 -4.83 -5.06
C SER A 303 -5.89 -4.85 -5.17
N LEU A 304 -5.27 -3.72 -5.52
CA LEU A 304 -3.82 -3.59 -5.59
C LEU A 304 -3.16 -3.73 -4.22
N ASP A 305 -3.75 -3.14 -3.18
CA ASP A 305 -3.28 -3.26 -1.79
C ASP A 305 -3.34 -4.72 -1.31
N ALA A 306 -4.43 -5.43 -1.62
CA ALA A 306 -4.57 -6.84 -1.31
C ALA A 306 -3.55 -7.70 -2.08
N ILE A 307 -3.33 -7.43 -3.36
CA ILE A 307 -2.32 -8.12 -4.18
C ILE A 307 -0.93 -7.92 -3.56
N SER A 308 -0.51 -6.67 -3.37
CA SER A 308 0.81 -6.34 -2.82
C SER A 308 1.02 -6.92 -1.41
N SER A 309 -0.03 -6.93 -0.58
CA SER A 309 0.02 -7.54 0.74
C SER A 309 0.17 -9.07 0.69
N ASN A 310 -0.52 -9.73 -0.24
CA ASN A 310 -0.35 -11.17 -0.44
C ASN A 310 1.04 -11.49 -1.00
N ASP A 311 1.57 -10.71 -1.95
CA ASP A 311 2.91 -10.91 -2.50
C ASP A 311 3.99 -10.80 -1.40
N ALA A 312 3.93 -9.75 -0.58
CA ALA A 312 4.83 -9.63 0.56
C ALA A 312 4.64 -10.76 1.57
N MET A 313 3.40 -11.15 1.87
CA MET A 313 3.09 -12.26 2.77
C MET A 313 3.66 -13.59 2.27
N LEU A 314 3.51 -13.90 0.98
CA LEU A 314 4.09 -15.10 0.36
C LEU A 314 5.61 -15.14 0.56
N HIS A 315 6.29 -14.00 0.41
CA HIS A 315 7.71 -13.93 0.71
C HIS A 315 8.04 -14.18 2.18
N LEU A 316 7.20 -13.72 3.11
CA LEU A 316 7.37 -13.93 4.54
C LEU A 316 7.05 -15.37 4.98
N LEU A 317 6.05 -16.01 4.35
CA LEU A 317 5.65 -17.40 4.62
C LEU A 317 6.75 -18.40 4.27
N PHE A 318 7.50 -18.13 3.21
CA PHE A 318 8.59 -18.99 2.75
C PHE A 318 9.97 -18.47 3.15
N LEU A 319 10.07 -17.74 4.27
CA LEU A 319 11.36 -17.40 4.86
C LEU A 319 12.09 -18.70 5.25
N PRO A 320 13.28 -18.98 4.69
CA PRO A 320 13.99 -20.20 5.03
C PRO A 320 14.45 -20.14 6.49
N THR A 321 14.08 -21.14 7.26
CA THR A 321 14.61 -21.36 8.62
C THR A 321 15.70 -22.42 8.56
N MET A 322 16.91 -22.05 8.98
CA MET A 322 18.05 -22.96 9.07
C MET A 322 18.48 -23.06 10.54
N ASN A 323 18.47 -24.27 11.10
CA ASN A 323 18.82 -24.51 12.51
C ASN A 323 18.02 -23.64 13.50
N GLY A 324 16.73 -23.43 13.23
CA GLY A 324 15.85 -22.58 14.06
C GLY A 324 16.06 -21.07 13.88
N GLN A 325 16.95 -20.62 12.98
CA GLN A 325 17.17 -19.21 12.68
C GLN A 325 16.64 -18.82 11.30
N VAL A 326 15.94 -17.70 11.24
CA VAL A 326 15.42 -17.11 10.00
C VAL A 326 16.58 -16.59 9.15
N SER A 327 16.64 -17.01 7.89
CA SER A 327 17.63 -16.53 6.92
C SER A 327 17.29 -15.14 6.41
N MET A 328 17.76 -14.11 7.12
CA MET A 328 17.57 -12.71 6.72
C MET A 328 18.15 -12.39 5.33
N GLY A 329 19.17 -13.13 4.88
CA GLY A 329 19.77 -12.98 3.55
C GLY A 329 18.75 -13.17 2.42
N TYR A 330 17.78 -14.07 2.59
CA TYR A 330 16.69 -14.25 1.63
C TYR A 330 15.81 -13.00 1.55
N LEU A 331 15.35 -12.50 2.69
CA LEU A 331 14.44 -11.34 2.74
C LEU A 331 15.14 -10.08 2.20
N ILE A 332 16.43 -9.92 2.45
CA ILE A 332 17.24 -8.82 1.89
C ILE A 332 17.28 -8.93 0.35
N ASN A 333 17.49 -10.12 -0.19
CA ASN A 333 17.61 -10.32 -1.63
C ASN A 333 16.29 -10.07 -2.36
N ILE A 334 15.17 -10.58 -1.82
CA ILE A 334 13.86 -10.33 -2.43
C ILE A 334 13.48 -8.85 -2.32
N THR A 335 13.72 -8.20 -1.17
CA THR A 335 13.47 -6.75 -1.02
C THR A 335 14.27 -5.93 -2.03
N LYS A 336 15.54 -6.29 -2.28
CA LYS A 336 16.36 -5.63 -3.31
C LYS A 336 15.81 -5.86 -4.72
N TYR A 337 15.29 -7.06 -5.00
CA TYR A 337 14.71 -7.40 -6.29
C TYR A 337 13.41 -6.62 -6.55
N VAL A 338 12.48 -6.64 -5.59
CA VAL A 338 11.19 -5.95 -5.66
C VAL A 338 11.40 -4.44 -5.73
N LYS A 339 12.37 -3.89 -4.98
CA LYS A 339 12.78 -2.47 -5.14
C LYS A 339 13.18 -2.13 -6.58
N LYS A 340 13.98 -3.00 -7.24
CA LYS A 340 14.38 -2.78 -8.63
C LYS A 340 13.16 -2.85 -9.56
N LEU A 341 12.26 -3.81 -9.34
CA LEU A 341 11.03 -3.95 -10.10
C LEU A 341 10.14 -2.71 -9.96
N ALA A 342 9.92 -2.25 -8.73
CA ALA A 342 9.16 -1.04 -8.43
C ALA A 342 9.71 0.19 -9.15
N ILE A 343 11.03 0.43 -9.06
CA ILE A 343 11.67 1.55 -9.75
C ILE A 343 11.50 1.42 -11.26
N TYR A 344 11.70 0.23 -11.82
CA TYR A 344 11.59 0.00 -13.26
C TYR A 344 10.16 0.17 -13.78
N ASN A 345 9.16 -0.45 -13.14
CA ASN A 345 7.76 -0.30 -13.53
C ASN A 345 7.31 1.17 -13.45
N THR A 346 7.70 1.87 -12.38
CA THR A 346 7.41 3.31 -12.20
C THR A 346 8.09 4.14 -13.29
N TYR A 347 9.34 3.84 -13.62
CA TYR A 347 10.07 4.50 -14.69
C TYR A 347 9.38 4.30 -16.05
N GLU A 348 8.93 3.08 -16.35
CA GLU A 348 8.25 2.78 -17.61
C GLU A 348 6.89 3.48 -17.71
N ALA A 349 6.11 3.49 -16.61
CA ALA A 349 4.86 4.25 -16.52
C ALA A 349 5.07 5.74 -16.84
N GLU A 350 6.10 6.35 -16.24
CA GLU A 350 6.44 7.76 -16.47
C GLU A 350 7.00 8.02 -17.87
N ASN A 351 8.00 7.25 -18.31
CA ASN A 351 8.82 7.59 -19.48
C ASN A 351 8.29 7.02 -20.80
N ARG A 352 7.55 5.90 -20.76
CA ARG A 352 6.91 5.34 -21.97
C ARG A 352 5.47 5.78 -22.14
N CYS A 353 4.78 6.08 -21.05
CA CYS A 353 3.37 6.44 -21.08
C CYS A 353 3.05 7.84 -20.58
N GLY A 354 4.06 8.65 -20.27
CA GLY A 354 3.86 10.04 -19.87
C GLY A 354 2.94 10.16 -18.66
N LEU A 355 2.94 9.16 -17.76
CA LEU A 355 2.07 9.14 -16.59
C LEU A 355 2.70 9.89 -15.43
N PHE A 356 1.89 10.18 -14.41
CA PHE A 356 2.35 10.77 -13.16
C PHE A 356 2.10 9.81 -11.97
N PRO A 357 2.93 8.76 -11.80
CA PRO A 357 2.75 7.70 -10.80
C PRO A 357 3.21 8.16 -9.40
N MET A 358 2.59 9.22 -8.89
CA MET A 358 2.94 9.87 -7.63
C MET A 358 2.91 8.94 -6.42
N LEU A 359 1.92 8.06 -6.28
CA LEU A 359 1.81 7.07 -5.21
C LEU A 359 2.94 6.06 -5.28
N ALA A 360 3.25 5.52 -6.46
CA ALA A 360 4.34 4.56 -6.62
C ALA A 360 5.71 5.16 -6.23
N ILE A 361 6.01 6.38 -6.68
CA ILE A 361 7.24 7.09 -6.30
C ILE A 361 7.27 7.34 -4.79
N SER A 362 6.13 7.72 -4.22
CA SER A 362 5.94 7.98 -2.80
C SER A 362 6.17 6.73 -1.93
N TYR A 363 5.65 5.57 -2.35
CA TYR A 363 5.91 4.28 -1.71
C TYR A 363 7.38 3.88 -1.82
N ILE A 364 8.05 4.12 -2.95
CA ILE A 364 9.50 3.89 -3.07
C ILE A 364 10.28 4.77 -2.07
N ASP A 365 9.91 6.06 -1.94
CA ASP A 365 10.56 6.98 -1.01
C ASP A 365 10.40 6.54 0.45
N PHE A 366 9.21 6.10 0.84
CA PHE A 366 8.96 5.63 2.20
C PHE A 366 9.53 4.22 2.45
N GLY A 367 9.55 3.35 1.43
CA GLY A 367 10.25 2.06 1.48
C GLY A 367 11.75 2.23 1.66
N ASN A 368 12.35 3.26 1.04
CA ASN A 368 13.76 3.61 1.26
C ASN A 368 14.04 4.04 2.70
N TYR A 369 13.12 4.79 3.32
CA TYR A 369 13.21 5.14 4.74
C TYR A 369 13.28 3.88 5.61
N TYR A 370 12.33 2.96 5.46
CA TYR A 370 12.32 1.72 6.23
C TYR A 370 13.53 0.82 5.97
N LEU A 371 13.98 0.73 4.71
CA LEU A 371 15.19 -0.02 4.38
C LEU A 371 16.44 0.59 5.04
N THR A 372 16.58 1.91 5.07
CA THR A 372 17.67 2.59 5.78
C THR A 372 17.59 2.34 7.29
N THR A 373 16.40 2.41 7.87
CA THR A 373 16.18 2.10 9.29
C THR A 373 16.54 0.65 9.61
N TYR A 374 16.16 -0.31 8.75
CA TYR A 374 16.60 -1.70 8.85
C TYR A 374 18.12 -1.82 8.84
N ASN A 375 18.81 -1.18 7.89
CA ASN A 375 20.28 -1.25 7.81
C ASN A 375 20.97 -0.73 9.08
N SER A 376 20.34 0.19 9.82
CA SER A 376 20.87 0.72 11.09
C SER A 376 20.47 -0.08 12.33
N THR A 377 19.33 -0.78 12.31
CA THR A 377 18.74 -1.41 13.50
C THR A 377 18.73 -2.94 13.46
N GLY A 378 18.84 -3.53 12.28
CA GLY A 378 18.62 -4.96 12.06
C GLY A 378 17.17 -5.43 12.27
N ASN A 379 16.22 -4.53 12.55
CA ASN A 379 14.84 -4.91 12.86
C ASN A 379 14.10 -5.37 11.59
N MET A 380 13.79 -6.67 11.55
CA MET A 380 13.09 -7.33 10.44
C MET A 380 11.77 -6.65 10.05
N ASN A 381 11.04 -6.06 11.00
CA ASN A 381 9.77 -5.38 10.72
C ASN A 381 9.97 -4.19 9.76
N ASN A 382 11.11 -3.50 9.87
CA ASN A 382 11.46 -2.43 8.93
C ASN A 382 11.76 -2.99 7.54
N LEU A 383 12.38 -4.17 7.44
CA LEU A 383 12.64 -4.81 6.16
C LEU A 383 11.34 -5.29 5.51
N ALA A 384 10.43 -5.87 6.28
CA ALA A 384 9.10 -6.27 5.83
C ALA A 384 8.27 -5.05 5.37
N ALA A 385 8.29 -3.95 6.12
CA ALA A 385 7.63 -2.71 5.73
C ALA A 385 8.21 -2.13 4.42
N ALA A 386 9.54 -2.18 4.26
CA ALA A 386 10.17 -1.77 3.01
C ALA A 386 9.73 -2.66 1.83
N LEU A 387 9.71 -3.99 2.01
CA LEU A 387 9.23 -4.93 1.00
C LEU A 387 7.79 -4.61 0.57
N GLN A 388 6.86 -4.48 1.54
CA GLN A 388 5.46 -4.14 1.27
C GLN A 388 5.31 -2.86 0.44
N LEU A 389 6.05 -1.81 0.80
CA LEU A 389 5.99 -0.54 0.07
C LEU A 389 6.56 -0.66 -1.35
N TYR A 390 7.57 -1.50 -1.57
CA TYR A 390 8.04 -1.77 -2.92
C TYR A 390 7.04 -2.62 -3.72
N GLU A 391 6.33 -3.57 -3.11
CA GLU A 391 5.25 -4.31 -3.79
C GLU A 391 4.10 -3.38 -4.18
N LEU A 392 3.69 -2.47 -3.29
CA LEU A 392 2.69 -1.44 -3.60
C LEU A 392 3.14 -0.59 -4.80
N ALA A 393 4.37 -0.10 -4.76
CA ALA A 393 4.91 0.68 -5.87
C ALA A 393 4.94 -0.11 -7.19
N ALA A 394 5.34 -1.39 -7.15
CA ALA A 394 5.40 -2.24 -8.33
C ALA A 394 4.01 -2.51 -8.92
N SER A 395 3.01 -2.83 -8.09
CA SER A 395 1.63 -3.10 -8.51
C SER A 395 0.93 -1.86 -9.04
N TYR A 396 0.99 -0.73 -8.31
CA TYR A 396 0.35 0.52 -8.74
C TYR A 396 0.92 1.03 -10.06
N SER A 397 2.25 1.08 -10.19
CA SER A 397 2.86 1.55 -11.44
C SER A 397 2.56 0.63 -12.63
N GLN A 398 2.48 -0.68 -12.41
CA GLN A 398 2.08 -1.64 -13.44
C GLN A 398 0.62 -1.43 -13.87
N ALA A 399 -0.31 -1.31 -12.92
CA ALA A 399 -1.72 -1.07 -13.20
C ALA A 399 -1.96 0.23 -13.97
N LEU A 400 -1.27 1.31 -13.59
CA LEU A 400 -1.30 2.58 -14.32
C LEU A 400 -0.77 2.46 -15.75
N TYR A 401 0.35 1.75 -15.93
CA TYR A 401 0.91 1.51 -17.26
C TYR A 401 -0.03 0.68 -18.14
N GLU A 402 -0.63 -0.39 -17.60
CA GLU A 402 -1.59 -1.23 -18.32
C GLU A 402 -2.85 -0.45 -18.72
N LEU A 403 -3.37 0.36 -17.80
CA LEU A 403 -4.49 1.26 -18.06
C LEU A 403 -4.18 2.21 -19.24
N ALA A 404 -3.02 2.86 -19.21
CA ALA A 404 -2.66 3.83 -20.24
C ALA A 404 -2.35 3.16 -21.59
N SER A 405 -1.68 2.00 -21.57
CA SER A 405 -1.26 1.30 -22.78
C SER A 405 -2.44 0.69 -23.53
N SER A 406 -3.36 0.03 -22.83
CA SER A 406 -4.52 -0.60 -23.46
C SER A 406 -5.59 0.40 -23.90
N THR A 407 -5.61 1.61 -23.34
CA THR A 407 -6.44 2.73 -23.84
C THR A 407 -5.74 3.55 -24.93
N ASN A 408 -4.52 3.17 -25.36
CA ASN A 408 -3.69 3.94 -26.29
C ASN A 408 -3.47 5.40 -25.87
N SER A 409 -3.33 5.63 -24.56
CA SER A 409 -3.27 6.94 -23.91
C SER A 409 -1.86 7.32 -23.43
N CYS A 410 -0.85 6.51 -23.73
CA CYS A 410 0.55 6.70 -23.32
C CYS A 410 1.21 8.02 -23.79
N ASN A 411 0.57 8.78 -24.67
CA ASN A 411 1.07 10.07 -25.14
C ASN A 411 0.16 11.24 -24.76
N ALA A 412 -0.80 11.02 -23.86
CA ALA A 412 -1.73 12.07 -23.45
C ALA A 412 -1.00 13.13 -22.63
N ALA A 413 -0.94 14.36 -23.16
CA ALA A 413 -0.26 15.46 -22.50
C ALA A 413 -1.00 15.88 -21.22
N TYR A 414 -0.23 16.21 -20.18
CA TYR A 414 -0.73 16.81 -18.95
C TYR A 414 0.23 17.89 -18.46
N ILE A 415 -0.26 18.75 -17.58
CA ILE A 415 0.52 19.77 -16.89
C ILE A 415 0.19 19.75 -15.40
N VAL A 416 1.18 20.10 -14.59
CA VAL A 416 1.01 20.39 -13.16
C VAL A 416 1.18 21.90 -12.98
N THR A 417 0.08 22.58 -12.66
CA THR A 417 0.09 24.04 -12.40
C THR A 417 0.59 24.34 -10.98
N SER A 418 0.70 25.63 -10.63
CA SER A 418 0.99 26.02 -9.25
C SER A 418 -0.07 25.48 -8.29
N ILE A 419 0.36 24.77 -7.25
CA ILE A 419 -0.53 24.16 -6.26
C ILE A 419 -0.85 25.21 -5.19
N GLN A 420 -2.14 25.43 -4.92
CA GLN A 420 -2.62 26.39 -3.93
C GLN A 420 -3.61 25.71 -2.97
N PRO A 421 -3.68 26.12 -1.68
CA PRO A 421 -4.67 25.59 -0.75
C PRO A 421 -6.10 25.88 -1.23
N ILE A 422 -6.97 24.87 -1.23
CA ILE A 422 -8.39 25.02 -1.58
C ILE A 422 -9.19 25.40 -0.34
N ASN A 423 -10.15 26.32 -0.41
CA ASN A 423 -11.15 26.49 0.65
C ASN A 423 -12.35 25.57 0.39
N VAL A 424 -12.59 24.59 1.28
CA VAL A 424 -13.58 23.51 1.05
C VAL A 424 -15.00 24.07 0.93
N SER A 425 -15.33 25.16 1.63
CA SER A 425 -16.64 25.82 1.57
C SER A 425 -16.91 26.59 0.27
N GLN A 426 -15.91 26.77 -0.60
CA GLN A 426 -16.00 27.53 -1.85
C GLN A 426 -15.47 26.75 -3.06
N ALA A 427 -15.17 25.46 -2.88
CA ALA A 427 -14.59 24.62 -3.91
C ALA A 427 -15.65 24.22 -4.94
N SER A 428 -15.77 24.97 -6.04
CA SER A 428 -16.40 24.45 -7.25
C SER A 428 -15.37 23.62 -8.02
N LEU A 429 -15.40 22.30 -7.83
CA LEU A 429 -14.79 21.39 -8.80
C LEU A 429 -15.65 21.47 -10.07
N ASN A 430 -15.02 21.52 -11.25
CA ASN A 430 -15.76 21.56 -12.52
C ASN A 430 -16.54 20.24 -12.70
N ALA A 431 -17.73 20.15 -12.12
CA ALA A 431 -18.68 19.09 -12.36
C ALA A 431 -19.37 19.38 -13.70
N VAL A 432 -19.21 18.48 -14.67
CA VAL A 432 -20.17 18.38 -15.77
C VAL A 432 -21.28 17.48 -15.26
N SER A 433 -22.49 18.02 -15.24
CA SER A 433 -23.69 17.41 -14.65
C SER A 433 -24.01 16.03 -15.26
N THR A 434 -24.10 15.00 -14.41
CA THR A 434 -24.89 13.80 -14.70
C THR A 434 -25.85 13.51 -13.55
N SER A 435 -27.06 13.08 -13.92
CA SER A 435 -28.23 12.91 -13.07
C SER A 435 -28.01 11.93 -11.91
N VAL A 436 -28.48 12.35 -10.73
CA VAL A 436 -28.45 11.64 -9.44
C VAL A 436 -29.38 10.42 -9.46
N ILE A 437 -28.87 9.27 -9.02
CA ILE A 437 -29.69 8.11 -8.60
C ILE A 437 -29.60 8.02 -7.07
N ASN A 438 -30.75 7.94 -6.40
CA ASN A 438 -30.85 7.85 -4.94
C ASN A 438 -30.39 6.46 -4.43
N TYR A 439 -29.48 6.44 -3.46
CA TYR A 439 -29.04 5.22 -2.78
C TYR A 439 -29.77 5.02 -1.45
N ASN A 440 -30.04 3.76 -1.13
CA ASN A 440 -30.78 3.31 0.06
C ASN A 440 -29.79 2.87 1.15
N VAL A 441 -30.00 3.34 2.38
CA VAL A 441 -28.99 3.52 3.45
C VAL A 441 -28.91 2.34 4.44
N ALA A 442 -29.19 1.11 4.01
CA ALA A 442 -29.60 0.04 4.94
C ALA A 442 -28.59 -1.08 5.27
N PHE A 443 -27.33 -1.05 4.85
CA PHE A 443 -26.37 -2.10 5.23
C PHE A 443 -25.01 -1.54 5.62
N LEU A 444 -24.88 -1.20 6.90
CA LEU A 444 -23.65 -0.71 7.52
C LEU A 444 -23.53 -1.36 8.91
N ALA A 445 -23.10 -2.61 8.92
CA ALA A 445 -22.73 -3.31 10.15
C ALA A 445 -21.72 -4.42 9.84
N VAL A 446 -20.56 -4.33 10.51
CA VAL A 446 -19.48 -5.33 10.64
C VAL A 446 -18.36 -5.27 9.58
N GLY A 447 -17.30 -4.52 9.88
CA GLY A 447 -15.98 -4.61 9.24
C GLY A 447 -15.08 -3.58 9.90
N LEU A 448 -14.18 -3.99 10.82
CA LEU A 448 -13.91 -3.19 12.03
C LEU A 448 -12.43 -2.86 12.34
N VAL A 449 -11.38 -3.31 11.64
CA VAL A 449 -10.01 -3.19 12.25
C VAL A 449 -8.81 -2.79 11.37
N LEU A 450 -8.76 -2.90 10.03
CA LEU A 450 -7.49 -3.40 9.46
C LEU A 450 -6.56 -2.51 8.59
N ILE A 451 -6.82 -1.24 8.31
CA ILE A 451 -5.95 -0.48 7.35
C ILE A 451 -4.86 0.38 8.02
N ALA A 452 -5.08 0.88 9.25
CA ALA A 452 -3.95 1.31 10.12
C ALA A 452 -2.99 0.15 10.48
N LEU A 453 -3.45 -1.06 10.17
CA LEU A 453 -2.82 -2.33 10.35
C LEU A 453 -2.17 -2.82 9.02
N ALA A 454 -2.21 -2.15 7.87
CA ALA A 454 -1.40 -2.61 6.71
C ALA A 454 0.13 -2.43 6.94
N VAL A 455 0.53 -1.32 7.58
CA VAL A 455 1.91 -1.10 8.06
C VAL A 455 2.09 -1.61 9.50
N GLY A 456 1.01 -1.61 10.29
CA GLY A 456 0.97 -2.12 11.67
C GLY A 456 0.91 -3.65 11.81
N ILE A 457 0.26 -4.40 10.92
CA ILE A 457 0.17 -5.88 10.86
C ILE A 457 1.46 -6.44 10.32
N ALA A 458 2.14 -5.79 9.37
CA ALA A 458 3.50 -6.20 9.04
C ALA A 458 4.38 -6.18 10.32
N ILE A 459 4.10 -5.29 11.28
CA ILE A 459 4.75 -5.23 12.61
C ILE A 459 4.11 -6.20 13.63
N PHE A 460 2.79 -6.43 13.60
CA PHE A 460 2.04 -7.26 14.57
C PHE A 460 2.00 -8.75 14.23
N SER A 461 1.96 -9.14 12.95
CA SER A 461 2.08 -10.53 12.49
C SER A 461 3.49 -11.09 12.75
N LEU A 462 4.52 -10.24 12.76
CA LEU A 462 5.86 -10.62 13.24
C LEU A 462 5.90 -10.88 14.76
N LYS A 463 4.93 -10.37 15.52
CA LYS A 463 4.76 -10.69 16.95
C LYS A 463 4.03 -12.02 17.14
N SER A 464 3.11 -12.41 16.24
CA SER A 464 2.40 -13.70 16.27
C SER A 464 3.18 -14.85 15.61
N LEU A 465 4.14 -14.56 14.73
CA LEU A 465 5.09 -15.53 14.16
C LEU A 465 6.25 -15.90 15.11
N LYS A 466 6.16 -15.55 16.41
CA LYS A 466 6.97 -16.22 17.43
C LYS A 466 6.50 -17.68 17.53
N VAL A 467 7.07 -18.53 16.67
CA VAL A 467 7.17 -19.97 16.91
C VAL A 467 7.79 -20.12 18.30
N GLY A 468 7.12 -20.90 19.14
CA GLY A 468 7.39 -21.02 20.57
C GLY A 468 8.84 -21.33 20.92
N GLU A 469 9.16 -21.02 22.17
CA GLU A 469 10.22 -21.72 22.92
C GLU A 469 10.09 -23.24 22.80
#